data_AF-A0A6C0BHK3-F1
#
_entry.id   AF-A0A6C0BHK3-F1
#
_cell.length_a   1.000
_cell.length_b   1.000
_cell.length_c   1.000
_cell.angle_alpha   90.00
_cell.angle_beta   90.00
_cell.angle_gamma   90.00
#
_symmetry.space_group_name_H-M   'P 1'
#
loop_
_entity.id
_entity.type
_entity.pdbx_description
1 polymer ?
#
loop_
_entity_poly.entity_id
_entity_poly.type
_entity_poly.pdbx_seq_one_letter_code
_entity_poly.pdbx_strand_id
1 'polypeptide(L)'
;MELNRYRVRHLISSLDSTGRTSLKKLLPKKLVMPTAETGKYPASIMSILPKGESYSILGCIAEELLRLPADEIAVETLHEAILNFYPTYSDADKAKIEKSKTTEPFLDHVRATRTKLDAVVKGTLEFDTVVSYEAVEGHPDAQTETQLFEVKLTGMLKKNWLDFLFQIFAYAALHADATDVYLVLPLQDTVWHHNVTKWSNRTAYRDFLNNMSKGQQDATVEASPLPGLFLQESHCIGSHVPKSKTVYRTLLLLKDVTHKPYQMFLTGPQNTKIEMKDEDLASAAEEQQSSAIRMWVHSPYVINLCHEPGTLEDYGVECLKKHLQLSAAMGLKGVVVHVGKSVKMDLEVALKNMRTNLEKAIESATPECPILLETPAGQGTETLTVYDDFISFVQSFNSSKIRVCVDTCHVFASGQNPFDYIKKMIDADPNLLRLVHFNDSATPCGSCADRHAFIGTGKIGFAAMKEIADYCKSKGVPMLVE
;
A
#
# COMPACT_ATOMS: atom_id res chain seq x y z
N MET A 1 21.07 17.67 -14.19
CA MET A 1 20.12 17.18 -13.16
C MET A 1 18.76 17.70 -13.54
N GLU A 2 17.90 16.85 -14.10
CA GLU A 2 16.48 17.20 -14.22
C GLU A 2 15.93 17.41 -12.81
N LEU A 3 15.23 18.52 -12.57
CA LEU A 3 14.53 18.70 -11.31
C LEU A 3 13.47 17.60 -11.21
N ASN A 4 13.53 16.75 -10.18
CA ASN A 4 12.41 15.88 -9.83
C ASN A 4 11.20 16.77 -9.51
N ARG A 5 10.19 16.73 -10.39
CA ARG A 5 8.94 17.50 -10.23
C ARG A 5 7.83 16.61 -9.66
N TYR A 6 7.05 17.16 -8.75
CA TYR A 6 5.89 16.51 -8.15
C TYR A 6 4.69 16.60 -9.06
N ARG A 7 3.96 15.50 -9.23
CA ARG A 7 2.73 15.50 -10.03
C ARG A 7 1.60 16.19 -9.28
N VAL A 8 0.92 17.11 -9.95
CA VAL A 8 -0.29 17.81 -9.48
C VAL A 8 -1.30 16.85 -8.83
N ARG A 9 -1.58 15.72 -9.49
CA ARG A 9 -2.55 14.74 -9.00
C ARG A 9 -2.19 14.20 -7.60
N HIS A 10 -0.90 13.99 -7.33
CA HIS A 10 -0.45 13.48 -6.04
C HIS A 10 -0.56 14.56 -4.97
N LEU A 11 -0.09 15.78 -5.27
CA LEU A 11 -0.21 16.93 -4.37
C LEU A 11 -1.68 17.15 -3.95
N ILE A 12 -2.61 17.15 -4.91
CA ILE A 12 -4.05 17.32 -4.62
C ILE A 12 -4.60 16.16 -3.78
N SER A 13 -4.20 14.92 -4.08
CA SER A 13 -4.65 13.74 -3.33
C SER A 13 -4.16 13.70 -1.88
N SER A 14 -3.00 14.30 -1.60
CA SER A 14 -2.41 14.40 -0.26
C SER A 14 -3.01 15.50 0.63
N LEU A 15 -3.91 16.34 0.09
CA LEU A 15 -4.48 17.45 0.84
C LEU A 15 -5.39 16.95 1.96
N ASP A 16 -5.10 17.38 3.18
CA ASP A 16 -6.02 17.28 4.29
C ASP A 16 -7.21 18.26 4.14
N SER A 17 -8.16 18.21 5.08
CA SER A 17 -9.35 19.07 5.05
C SER A 17 -9.00 20.57 5.04
N THR A 18 -7.94 20.97 5.74
CA THR A 18 -7.45 22.35 5.82
C THR A 18 -6.84 22.80 4.50
N GLY A 19 -5.99 21.98 3.90
CA GLY A 19 -5.36 22.20 2.61
C GLY A 19 -6.39 22.30 1.49
N ARG A 20 -7.36 21.38 1.44
CA ARG A 20 -8.48 21.44 0.47
C ARG A 20 -9.28 22.73 0.61
N THR A 21 -9.54 23.17 1.85
CA THR A 21 -10.25 24.43 2.10
C THR A 21 -9.44 25.65 1.65
N SER A 22 -8.13 25.64 1.87
CA SER A 22 -7.22 26.71 1.47
C SER A 22 -7.11 26.81 -0.05
N LEU A 23 -6.89 25.67 -0.72
CA LEU A 23 -6.80 25.61 -2.18
C LEU A 23 -8.11 26.03 -2.87
N LYS A 24 -9.26 25.65 -2.30
CA LYS A 24 -10.58 26.10 -2.78
C LYS A 24 -10.76 27.61 -2.80
N LYS A 25 -10.20 28.34 -1.82
CA LYS A 25 -10.27 29.81 -1.79
C LYS A 25 -9.46 30.47 -2.92
N LEU A 26 -8.52 29.73 -3.50
CA LEU A 26 -7.65 30.21 -4.58
C LEU A 26 -8.24 29.99 -5.97
N LEU A 27 -9.27 29.13 -6.13
CA LEU A 27 -9.98 28.95 -7.41
C LEU A 27 -10.70 30.24 -7.86
N PRO A 28 -11.02 30.40 -9.16
CA PRO A 28 -11.88 31.49 -9.62
C PRO A 28 -13.24 31.48 -8.91
N LYS A 29 -13.84 32.67 -8.82
CA LYS A 29 -15.19 32.82 -8.28
C LYS A 29 -16.22 32.37 -9.33
N LYS A 30 -17.38 31.89 -8.86
CA LYS A 30 -18.55 31.52 -9.68
C LYS A 30 -18.28 30.37 -10.69
N LEU A 31 -17.63 29.31 -10.22
CA LEU A 31 -17.52 28.06 -10.98
C LEU A 31 -18.82 27.25 -10.87
N VAL A 32 -19.58 27.20 -11.95
CA VAL A 32 -20.88 26.51 -12.02
C VAL A 32 -20.67 25.13 -12.65
N MET A 33 -21.05 24.08 -11.92
CA MET A 33 -21.07 22.70 -12.44
C MET A 33 -22.10 22.58 -13.56
N PRO A 34 -21.82 21.86 -14.66
CA PRO A 34 -22.80 21.66 -15.71
C PRO A 34 -24.02 20.90 -15.18
N THR A 35 -25.20 21.22 -15.69
CA THR A 35 -26.50 20.62 -15.31
C THR A 35 -26.90 19.46 -16.21
N ALA A 36 -25.98 18.93 -17.01
CA ALA A 36 -26.24 17.86 -17.95
C ALA A 36 -26.62 16.55 -17.25
N GLU A 37 -27.52 15.78 -17.88
CA GLU A 37 -27.85 14.43 -17.44
C GLU A 37 -26.62 13.52 -17.56
N THR A 38 -26.54 12.54 -16.67
CA THR A 38 -25.44 11.59 -16.63
C THR A 38 -25.86 10.29 -17.31
N GLY A 39 -25.18 9.96 -18.39
CA GLY A 39 -25.24 8.71 -19.10
C GLY A 39 -24.84 7.52 -18.22
N LYS A 40 -25.21 6.32 -18.67
CA LYS A 40 -24.93 5.08 -17.95
C LYS A 40 -23.56 4.54 -18.34
N TYR A 41 -22.88 3.95 -17.35
CA TYR A 41 -21.70 3.15 -17.63
C TYR A 41 -22.04 1.93 -18.51
N PRO A 42 -21.17 1.55 -19.47
CA PRO A 42 -21.36 0.39 -20.33
C PRO A 42 -21.17 -0.91 -19.53
N ALA A 43 -22.28 -1.52 -19.10
CA ALA A 43 -22.27 -2.69 -18.20
C ALA A 43 -21.48 -3.89 -18.76
N SER A 44 -21.53 -4.13 -20.07
CA SER A 44 -20.74 -5.17 -20.74
C SER A 44 -19.24 -4.97 -20.55
N ILE A 45 -18.75 -3.76 -20.84
CA ILE A 45 -17.33 -3.40 -20.70
C ILE A 45 -16.93 -3.46 -19.22
N MET A 46 -17.73 -2.87 -18.33
CA MET A 46 -17.46 -2.90 -16.88
C MET A 46 -17.35 -4.32 -16.30
N SER A 47 -18.09 -5.28 -16.88
CA SER A 47 -18.13 -6.65 -16.38
C SER A 47 -16.95 -7.53 -16.79
N ILE A 48 -16.17 -7.11 -17.80
CA ILE A 48 -14.99 -7.85 -18.28
C ILE A 48 -13.69 -7.30 -17.69
N LEU A 49 -13.70 -6.05 -17.22
CA LEU A 49 -12.55 -5.39 -16.63
C LEU A 49 -12.29 -5.88 -15.19
N PRO A 50 -11.03 -5.86 -14.71
CA PRO A 50 -10.68 -6.24 -13.35
C PRO A 50 -11.51 -5.51 -12.28
N LYS A 51 -12.00 -6.28 -11.29
CA LYS A 51 -12.73 -5.71 -10.15
C LYS A 51 -11.78 -4.82 -9.34
N GLY A 52 -12.22 -3.61 -9.02
CA GLY A 52 -11.43 -2.61 -8.30
C GLY A 52 -10.77 -1.56 -9.21
N GLU A 53 -10.55 -1.88 -10.49
CA GLU A 53 -9.87 -1.00 -11.45
C GLU A 53 -10.74 -0.62 -12.66
N SER A 54 -11.90 -1.27 -12.82
CA SER A 54 -12.77 -1.15 -13.99
C SER A 54 -13.15 0.29 -14.36
N TYR A 55 -13.41 1.16 -13.38
CA TYR A 55 -13.74 2.56 -13.63
C TYR A 55 -12.54 3.37 -14.13
N SER A 56 -11.35 3.10 -13.59
CA SER A 56 -10.12 3.77 -14.00
C SER A 56 -9.73 3.37 -15.42
N ILE A 57 -9.77 2.06 -15.72
CA ILE A 57 -9.45 1.54 -17.05
C ILE A 57 -10.47 2.04 -18.09
N LEU A 58 -11.77 2.07 -17.75
CA LEU A 58 -12.77 2.64 -18.66
C LEU A 58 -12.53 4.14 -18.93
N GLY A 59 -12.03 4.88 -17.94
CA GLY A 59 -11.60 6.27 -18.12
C GLY A 59 -10.50 6.40 -19.17
N CYS A 60 -9.43 5.59 -19.08
CA CYS A 60 -8.35 5.56 -20.07
C CYS A 60 -8.83 5.14 -21.46
N ILE A 61 -9.73 4.16 -21.55
CA ILE A 61 -10.35 3.76 -22.82
C ILE A 61 -11.11 4.94 -23.45
N ALA A 62 -11.90 5.67 -22.65
CA ALA A 62 -12.64 6.84 -23.15
C ALA A 62 -11.69 7.96 -23.61
N GLU A 63 -10.57 8.16 -22.92
CA GLU A 63 -9.53 9.10 -23.31
C GLU A 63 -8.91 8.72 -24.66
N GLU A 64 -8.48 7.46 -24.84
CA GLU A 64 -7.94 6.97 -26.12
C GLU A 64 -8.94 7.15 -27.27
N LEU A 65 -10.21 6.84 -27.05
CA LEU A 65 -11.25 7.05 -28.06
C LEU A 65 -11.41 8.53 -28.42
N LEU A 66 -11.26 9.46 -27.46
CA LEU A 66 -11.33 10.90 -27.73
C LEU A 66 -10.11 11.45 -28.48
N ARG A 67 -9.05 10.65 -28.67
CA ARG A 67 -7.92 10.99 -29.56
C ARG A 67 -8.29 10.84 -31.04
N LEU A 68 -9.32 10.03 -31.33
CA LEU A 68 -9.79 9.77 -32.69
C LEU A 68 -10.77 10.85 -33.19
N PRO A 69 -10.86 11.08 -34.52
CA PRO A 69 -11.98 11.79 -35.13
C PRO A 69 -13.32 11.19 -34.74
N ALA A 70 -14.36 12.02 -34.60
CA ALA A 70 -15.66 11.57 -34.10
C ALA A 70 -16.33 10.48 -34.96
N ASP A 71 -16.04 10.45 -36.26
CA ASP A 71 -16.51 9.45 -37.22
C ASP A 71 -15.72 8.14 -37.21
N GLU A 72 -14.55 8.11 -36.56
CA GLU A 72 -13.71 6.91 -36.38
C GLU A 72 -13.95 6.20 -35.04
N ILE A 73 -14.73 6.80 -34.13
CA ILE A 73 -15.09 6.22 -32.83
C ILE A 73 -16.20 5.19 -33.05
N ALA A 74 -15.81 3.92 -33.12
CA ALA A 74 -16.67 2.80 -33.44
C ALA A 74 -16.35 1.59 -32.53
N VAL A 75 -17.08 0.49 -32.69
CA VAL A 75 -16.87 -0.73 -31.90
C VAL A 75 -15.49 -1.33 -32.18
N GLU A 76 -15.00 -1.22 -33.41
CA GLU A 76 -13.69 -1.70 -33.82
C GLU A 76 -12.57 -0.97 -33.08
N THR A 77 -12.60 0.37 -33.04
CA THR A 77 -11.60 1.18 -32.32
C THR A 77 -11.76 1.09 -30.80
N LEU A 78 -12.96 0.80 -30.30
CA LEU A 78 -13.18 0.43 -28.90
C LEU A 78 -12.43 -0.86 -28.52
N HIS A 79 -12.41 -1.87 -29.39
CA HIS A 79 -11.66 -3.10 -29.13
C HIS A 79 -10.16 -2.85 -29.05
N GLU A 80 -9.62 -2.01 -29.94
CA GLU A 80 -8.21 -1.61 -29.93
C GLU A 80 -7.87 -0.84 -28.65
N ALA A 81 -8.71 0.12 -28.26
CA ALA A 81 -8.53 0.88 -27.01
C ALA A 81 -8.56 -0.04 -25.76
N ILE A 82 -9.45 -1.03 -25.73
CA ILE A 82 -9.49 -2.01 -24.62
C ILE A 82 -8.20 -2.84 -24.57
N LEU A 83 -7.67 -3.30 -25.71
CA LEU A 83 -6.45 -4.11 -25.77
C LEU A 83 -5.23 -3.39 -25.19
N ASN A 84 -5.15 -2.06 -25.40
CA ASN A 84 -4.04 -1.25 -24.90
C ASN A 84 -3.96 -1.23 -23.36
N PHE A 85 -5.09 -1.33 -22.67
CA PHE A 85 -5.15 -1.28 -21.21
C PHE A 85 -5.48 -2.62 -20.54
N TYR A 86 -5.98 -3.59 -21.30
CA TYR A 86 -6.31 -4.92 -20.81
C TYR A 86 -5.90 -6.01 -21.83
N PRO A 87 -4.60 -6.37 -21.91
CA PRO A 87 -4.08 -7.27 -22.94
C PRO A 87 -4.64 -8.70 -22.89
N THR A 88 -5.26 -9.11 -21.76
CA THR A 88 -5.92 -10.41 -21.60
C THR A 88 -7.35 -10.44 -22.14
N TYR A 89 -7.76 -9.40 -22.89
CA TYR A 89 -9.06 -9.27 -23.53
C TYR A 89 -9.31 -10.38 -24.56
N SER A 90 -10.29 -11.25 -24.29
CA SER A 90 -10.55 -12.45 -25.09
C SER A 90 -11.58 -12.25 -26.20
N ASP A 91 -11.64 -13.17 -27.18
CA ASP A 91 -12.67 -13.14 -28.22
C ASP A 91 -14.09 -13.34 -27.67
N ALA A 92 -14.23 -14.05 -26.53
CA ALA A 92 -15.51 -14.16 -25.83
C ALA A 92 -15.96 -12.81 -25.25
N ASP A 93 -15.02 -11.99 -24.77
CA ASP A 93 -15.29 -10.65 -24.27
C ASP A 93 -15.63 -9.67 -25.39
N LYS A 94 -14.99 -9.79 -26.56
CA LYS A 94 -15.37 -9.05 -27.78
C LYS A 94 -16.83 -9.30 -28.16
N ALA A 95 -17.21 -10.57 -28.32
CA ALA A 95 -18.57 -10.96 -28.66
C ALA A 95 -19.61 -10.48 -27.63
N LYS A 96 -19.22 -10.38 -26.35
CA LYS A 96 -20.06 -9.84 -25.27
C LYS A 96 -20.28 -8.33 -25.41
N ILE A 97 -19.26 -7.58 -25.84
CA ILE A 97 -19.34 -6.14 -26.06
C ILE A 97 -20.18 -5.82 -27.30
N GLU A 98 -19.95 -6.52 -28.42
CA GLU A 98 -20.69 -6.32 -29.67
C GLU A 98 -22.20 -6.56 -29.51
N LYS A 99 -22.59 -7.59 -28.73
CA LYS A 99 -24.01 -7.93 -28.48
C LYS A 99 -24.69 -7.06 -27.43
N SER A 100 -23.94 -6.21 -26.73
CA SER A 100 -24.46 -5.48 -25.59
C SER A 100 -25.23 -4.23 -26.00
N LYS A 101 -26.42 -4.06 -25.41
CA LYS A 101 -27.25 -2.86 -25.58
C LYS A 101 -26.69 -1.61 -24.92
N THR A 102 -25.61 -1.72 -24.15
CA THR A 102 -24.99 -0.57 -23.46
C THR A 102 -23.72 -0.09 -24.15
N THR A 103 -23.23 -0.77 -25.18
CA THR A 103 -21.99 -0.40 -25.88
C THR A 103 -22.22 0.81 -26.78
N GLU A 104 -23.19 0.73 -27.70
CA GLU A 104 -23.46 1.83 -28.63
C GLU A 104 -23.86 3.14 -27.92
N PRO A 105 -24.75 3.14 -26.90
CA PRO A 105 -25.04 4.36 -26.16
C PRO A 105 -23.80 5.00 -25.49
N PHE A 106 -22.82 4.20 -25.08
CA PHE A 106 -21.55 4.74 -24.56
C PHE A 106 -20.71 5.36 -25.67
N LEU A 107 -20.62 4.73 -26.85
CA LEU A 107 -19.92 5.31 -28.00
C LEU A 107 -20.61 6.58 -28.51
N ASP A 108 -21.95 6.62 -28.53
CA ASP A 108 -22.73 7.83 -28.82
C ASP A 108 -22.32 8.99 -27.91
N HIS A 109 -22.19 8.72 -26.60
CA HIS A 109 -21.76 9.71 -25.63
C HIS A 109 -20.33 10.24 -25.92
N VAL A 110 -19.40 9.32 -26.24
CA VAL A 110 -18.01 9.70 -26.58
C VAL A 110 -17.96 10.49 -27.89
N ARG A 111 -18.69 10.07 -28.94
CA ARG A 111 -18.80 10.76 -30.23
C ARG A 111 -19.39 12.17 -30.09
N ALA A 112 -20.49 12.30 -29.35
CA ALA A 112 -21.13 13.59 -29.08
C ALA A 112 -20.18 14.53 -28.34
N THR A 113 -19.40 14.00 -27.40
CA THR A 113 -18.39 14.76 -26.65
C THR A 113 -17.21 15.17 -27.52
N ARG A 114 -16.69 14.26 -28.36
CA ARG A 114 -15.62 14.54 -29.33
C ARG A 114 -16.01 15.67 -30.28
N THR A 115 -17.23 15.61 -30.82
CA THR A 115 -17.77 16.67 -31.69
C THR A 115 -17.78 18.04 -31.00
N LYS A 116 -18.15 18.07 -29.71
CA LYS A 116 -18.14 19.31 -28.90
C LYS A 116 -16.73 19.79 -28.58
N LEU A 117 -15.79 18.86 -28.38
CA LEU A 117 -14.37 19.16 -28.20
C LEU A 117 -13.80 19.81 -29.47
N ASP A 118 -14.01 19.21 -30.64
CA ASP A 118 -13.54 19.75 -31.92
C ASP A 118 -14.08 21.16 -32.19
N ALA A 119 -15.31 21.46 -31.76
CA ALA A 119 -15.92 22.78 -31.93
C ALA A 119 -15.26 23.89 -31.08
N VAL A 120 -14.50 23.54 -30.03
CA VAL A 120 -13.86 24.52 -29.13
C VAL A 120 -12.35 24.60 -29.27
N VAL A 121 -11.72 23.60 -29.88
CA VAL A 121 -10.26 23.54 -30.09
C VAL A 121 -9.83 24.65 -31.08
N LYS A 122 -8.75 25.35 -30.72
CA LYS A 122 -8.12 26.41 -31.52
C LYS A 122 -6.65 26.06 -31.73
N GLY A 123 -6.30 25.74 -32.97
CA GLY A 123 -4.94 25.33 -33.34
C GLY A 123 -4.76 23.81 -33.28
N THR A 124 -3.50 23.37 -33.19
CA THR A 124 -3.15 21.95 -33.11
C THR A 124 -3.40 21.42 -31.70
N LEU A 125 -4.15 20.33 -31.60
CA LEU A 125 -4.37 19.61 -30.35
C LEU A 125 -3.25 18.59 -30.15
N GLU A 126 -2.50 18.74 -29.08
CA GLU A 126 -1.41 17.85 -28.67
C GLU A 126 -1.86 17.00 -27.47
N PHE A 127 -1.45 15.73 -27.45
CA PHE A 127 -1.72 14.78 -26.37
C PHE A 127 -0.43 14.44 -25.63
N ASP A 128 -0.54 13.78 -24.47
CA ASP A 128 0.60 13.34 -23.65
C ASP A 128 1.55 14.50 -23.27
N THR A 129 0.97 15.68 -23.07
CA THR A 129 1.71 16.92 -22.82
C THR A 129 2.00 17.13 -21.34
N VAL A 130 3.05 17.92 -21.06
CA VAL A 130 3.45 18.26 -19.69
C VAL A 130 3.48 19.77 -19.53
N VAL A 131 2.76 20.26 -18.54
CA VAL A 131 2.85 21.65 -18.08
C VAL A 131 3.60 21.68 -16.76
N SER A 132 4.54 22.61 -16.58
CA SER A 132 5.36 22.60 -15.37
C SER A 132 5.81 23.98 -14.96
N TYR A 133 6.00 24.15 -13.65
CA TYR A 133 6.58 25.35 -13.06
C TYR A 133 7.33 24.96 -11.80
N GLU A 134 8.61 25.37 -11.71
CA GLU A 134 9.53 24.99 -10.63
C GLU A 134 9.51 23.47 -10.38
N ALA A 135 9.03 23.05 -9.20
CA ALA A 135 9.07 21.69 -8.69
C ALA A 135 7.75 20.93 -8.91
N VAL A 136 6.81 21.49 -9.67
CA VAL A 136 5.50 20.88 -9.92
C VAL A 136 5.26 20.70 -11.41
N GLU A 137 4.72 19.54 -11.77
CA GLU A 137 4.28 19.22 -13.12
C GLU A 137 2.83 18.70 -13.15
N GLY A 138 2.12 19.07 -14.20
CA GLY A 138 0.79 18.60 -14.55
C GLY A 138 0.84 17.87 -15.89
N HIS A 139 -0.07 16.92 -16.06
CA HIS A 139 -0.20 16.11 -17.27
C HIS A 139 -1.65 16.26 -17.75
N PRO A 140 -2.00 17.36 -18.42
CA PRO A 140 -3.30 17.48 -19.07
C PRO A 140 -3.42 16.46 -20.20
N ASP A 141 -4.60 15.87 -20.35
CA ASP A 141 -4.85 14.86 -21.39
C ASP A 141 -4.66 15.42 -22.80
N ALA A 142 -4.97 16.71 -23.00
CA ALA A 142 -4.62 17.42 -24.24
C ALA A 142 -4.41 18.92 -24.02
N GLN A 143 -3.67 19.57 -24.93
CA GLN A 143 -3.51 21.02 -24.95
C GLN A 143 -3.38 21.58 -26.37
N THR A 144 -3.65 22.87 -26.51
CA THR A 144 -3.11 23.71 -27.58
C THR A 144 -2.14 24.72 -26.95
N GLU A 145 -1.61 25.68 -27.72
CA GLU A 145 -0.76 26.74 -27.17
C GLU A 145 -1.41 27.49 -25.99
N THR A 146 -2.73 27.72 -26.06
CA THR A 146 -3.47 28.53 -25.06
C THR A 146 -4.64 27.82 -24.39
N GLN A 147 -4.95 26.57 -24.75
CA GLN A 147 -6.07 25.82 -24.21
C GLN A 147 -5.61 24.53 -23.54
N LEU A 148 -6.17 24.21 -22.37
CA LEU A 148 -5.90 22.96 -21.65
C LEU A 148 -7.17 22.14 -21.52
N PHE A 149 -7.09 20.84 -21.76
CA PHE A 149 -8.20 19.91 -21.73
C PHE A 149 -7.91 18.74 -20.79
N GLU A 150 -8.88 18.40 -19.95
CA GLU A 150 -8.83 17.22 -19.07
C GLU A 150 -10.13 16.43 -19.22
N VAL A 151 -10.00 15.14 -19.52
CA VAL A 151 -11.06 14.17 -19.69
C VAL A 151 -11.43 13.58 -18.34
N LYS A 152 -12.72 13.60 -18.00
CA LYS A 152 -13.25 12.95 -16.78
C LYS A 152 -14.46 12.10 -17.09
N LEU A 153 -14.27 10.79 -17.05
CA LEU A 153 -15.34 9.81 -17.15
C LEU A 153 -15.94 9.51 -15.78
N THR A 154 -17.04 10.17 -15.39
CA THR A 154 -17.66 9.92 -14.09
C THR A 154 -19.19 9.94 -14.09
N GLY A 155 -19.79 8.99 -13.37
CA GLY A 155 -21.20 9.00 -13.00
C GLY A 155 -21.47 9.77 -11.70
N MET A 156 -20.43 10.26 -11.02
CA MET A 156 -20.50 10.94 -9.72
C MET A 156 -20.03 12.38 -9.81
N LEU A 157 -20.39 13.10 -10.89
CA LEU A 157 -19.89 14.44 -11.18
C LEU A 157 -20.01 15.39 -9.99
N LYS A 158 -21.18 15.44 -9.34
CA LYS A 158 -21.40 16.29 -8.15
C LYS A 158 -20.42 16.02 -7.01
N LYS A 159 -20.07 14.75 -6.78
CA LYS A 159 -19.14 14.36 -5.71
C LYS A 159 -17.71 14.76 -6.06
N ASN A 160 -17.32 14.58 -7.32
CA ASN A 160 -15.94 14.73 -7.77
C ASN A 160 -15.63 16.14 -8.33
N TRP A 161 -16.65 16.98 -8.48
CA TRP A 161 -16.55 18.29 -9.14
C TRP A 161 -15.40 19.16 -8.62
N LEU A 162 -15.25 19.24 -7.29
CA LEU A 162 -14.20 20.06 -6.69
C LEU A 162 -12.80 19.54 -7.00
N ASP A 163 -12.62 18.22 -7.04
CA ASP A 163 -11.32 17.59 -7.36
C ASP A 163 -10.94 17.83 -8.82
N PHE A 164 -11.90 17.76 -9.74
CA PHE A 164 -11.68 18.07 -11.15
C PHE A 164 -11.28 19.53 -11.33
N LEU A 165 -11.95 20.44 -10.63
CA LEU A 165 -11.58 21.85 -10.61
C LEU A 165 -10.17 22.06 -10.05
N PHE A 166 -9.79 21.39 -8.95
CA PHE A 166 -8.42 21.50 -8.45
C PHE A 166 -7.39 21.09 -9.51
N GLN A 167 -7.63 19.98 -10.20
CA GLN A 167 -6.67 19.45 -11.17
C GLN A 167 -6.54 20.37 -12.40
N ILE A 168 -7.64 20.72 -13.07
CA ILE A 168 -7.55 21.52 -14.30
C ILE A 168 -7.04 22.94 -14.04
N PHE A 169 -7.39 23.55 -12.91
CA PHE A 169 -6.87 24.87 -12.54
C PHE A 169 -5.42 24.84 -12.09
N ALA A 170 -4.95 23.72 -11.52
CA ALA A 170 -3.52 23.54 -11.29
C ALA A 170 -2.75 23.60 -12.62
N TYR A 171 -3.22 22.92 -13.67
CA TYR A 171 -2.57 22.95 -14.97
C TYR A 171 -2.51 24.36 -15.56
N ALA A 172 -3.63 25.09 -15.52
CA ALA A 172 -3.64 26.50 -15.92
C ALA A 172 -2.70 27.37 -15.06
N ALA A 173 -2.56 27.08 -13.77
CA ALA A 173 -1.65 27.83 -12.91
C ALA A 173 -0.17 27.58 -13.26
N LEU A 174 0.17 26.38 -13.77
CA LEU A 174 1.51 26.01 -14.21
C LEU A 174 1.84 26.51 -15.62
N HIS A 175 0.87 26.54 -16.53
CA HIS A 175 1.06 26.97 -17.92
C HIS A 175 0.72 28.45 -18.09
N ALA A 176 1.73 29.33 -18.15
CA ALA A 176 1.52 30.79 -18.12
C ALA A 176 0.62 31.30 -19.26
N ASP A 177 0.77 30.74 -20.46
CA ASP A 177 0.08 31.19 -21.68
C ASP A 177 -1.37 30.69 -21.80
N ALA A 178 -1.84 29.86 -20.85
CA ALA A 178 -3.17 29.28 -20.93
C ALA A 178 -4.20 30.38 -20.71
N THR A 179 -5.12 30.51 -21.66
CA THR A 179 -6.24 31.45 -21.63
C THR A 179 -7.54 30.75 -21.24
N ASP A 180 -7.67 29.47 -21.57
CA ASP A 180 -8.90 28.70 -21.41
C ASP A 180 -8.61 27.29 -20.88
N VAL A 181 -9.50 26.81 -20.01
CA VAL A 181 -9.49 25.44 -19.51
C VAL A 181 -10.80 24.75 -19.81
N TYR A 182 -10.71 23.44 -20.07
CA TYR A 182 -11.85 22.61 -20.41
C TYR A 182 -11.86 21.30 -19.63
N LEU A 183 -13.02 20.95 -19.08
CA LEU A 183 -13.30 19.59 -18.61
C LEU A 183 -14.15 18.88 -19.67
N VAL A 184 -13.59 17.85 -20.27
CA VAL A 184 -14.24 16.99 -21.26
C VAL A 184 -14.94 15.86 -20.51
N LEU A 185 -16.27 15.80 -20.57
CA LEU A 185 -17.11 14.96 -19.72
C LEU A 185 -17.95 14.00 -20.57
N PRO A 186 -17.40 12.83 -20.98
CA PRO A 186 -18.07 11.96 -21.93
C PRO A 186 -19.42 11.44 -21.44
N LEU A 187 -19.54 11.05 -20.17
CA LEU A 187 -20.81 10.60 -19.62
C LEU A 187 -21.86 11.71 -19.47
N GLN A 188 -21.50 12.98 -19.65
CA GLN A 188 -22.44 14.10 -19.60
C GLN A 188 -22.62 14.74 -20.98
N ASP A 189 -22.05 14.18 -22.04
CA ASP A 189 -21.99 14.78 -23.37
C ASP A 189 -21.55 16.23 -23.35
N THR A 190 -20.61 16.61 -22.50
CA THR A 190 -20.36 18.02 -22.20
C THR A 190 -18.88 18.34 -22.24
N VAL A 191 -18.55 19.50 -22.79
CA VAL A 191 -17.23 20.13 -22.65
C VAL A 191 -17.45 21.41 -21.86
N TRP A 192 -17.13 21.35 -20.56
CA TRP A 192 -17.25 22.50 -19.66
C TRP A 192 -16.05 23.44 -19.87
N HIS A 193 -16.27 24.75 -19.79
CA HIS A 193 -15.27 25.77 -20.12
C HIS A 193 -15.14 26.82 -19.02
N HIS A 194 -13.92 27.30 -18.80
CA HIS A 194 -13.66 28.55 -18.08
C HIS A 194 -12.48 29.32 -18.69
N ASN A 195 -12.61 30.64 -18.75
CA ASN A 195 -11.51 31.52 -19.15
C ASN A 195 -10.68 31.95 -17.92
N VAL A 196 -9.37 31.71 -17.96
CA VAL A 196 -8.45 31.92 -16.82
C VAL A 196 -7.68 33.24 -16.88
N THR A 197 -7.87 34.06 -17.93
CA THR A 197 -7.12 35.32 -18.12
C THR A 197 -7.35 36.34 -17.00
N LYS A 198 -8.53 36.30 -16.35
CA LYS A 198 -8.90 37.21 -15.25
C LYS A 198 -8.79 36.55 -13.87
N TRP A 199 -8.14 35.39 -13.77
CA TRP A 199 -8.00 34.68 -12.50
C TRP A 199 -6.95 35.32 -11.59
N SER A 200 -7.39 36.22 -10.71
CA SER A 200 -6.52 37.02 -9.84
C SER A 200 -5.63 36.20 -8.90
N ASN A 201 -6.06 35.01 -8.50
CA ASN A 201 -5.34 34.14 -7.56
C ASN A 201 -4.50 33.06 -8.26
N ARG A 202 -4.34 33.11 -9.59
CA ARG A 202 -3.62 32.10 -10.38
C ARG A 202 -2.20 31.86 -9.87
N THR A 203 -1.45 32.93 -9.64
CA THR A 203 -0.09 32.86 -9.08
C THR A 203 -0.10 32.28 -7.67
N ALA A 204 -1.00 32.73 -6.80
CA ALA A 204 -1.11 32.20 -5.44
C ALA A 204 -1.47 30.70 -5.43
N TYR A 205 -2.29 30.24 -6.37
CA TYR A 205 -2.61 28.82 -6.55
C TYR A 205 -1.37 28.00 -6.94
N ARG A 206 -0.61 28.48 -7.93
CA ARG A 206 0.65 27.86 -8.36
C ARG A 206 1.68 27.81 -7.24
N ASP A 207 1.81 28.90 -6.50
CA ASP A 207 2.78 29.02 -5.40
C ASP A 207 2.36 28.14 -4.22
N PHE A 208 1.05 27.98 -3.97
CA PHE A 208 0.53 27.01 -2.99
C PHE A 208 0.97 25.59 -3.35
N LEU A 209 0.83 25.16 -4.61
CA LEU A 209 1.30 23.84 -5.05
C LEU A 209 2.81 23.69 -4.92
N ASN A 210 3.59 24.72 -5.26
CA ASN A 210 5.04 24.68 -5.11
C ASN A 210 5.51 24.70 -3.65
N ASN A 211 4.77 25.35 -2.76
CA ASN A 211 5.04 25.30 -1.33
C ASN A 211 4.71 23.93 -0.76
N MET A 212 3.64 23.29 -1.24
CA MET A 212 3.37 21.89 -0.93
C MET A 212 4.49 20.98 -1.42
N SER A 213 4.98 21.18 -2.65
CA SER A 213 6.10 20.38 -3.15
C SER A 213 7.38 20.64 -2.37
N LYS A 214 7.64 21.86 -1.89
CA LYS A 214 8.79 22.18 -1.03
C LYS A 214 8.67 21.53 0.36
N GLY A 215 7.48 21.55 0.96
CA GLY A 215 7.19 20.80 2.18
C GLY A 215 7.26 19.28 2.01
N GLN A 216 7.11 18.79 0.77
CA GLN A 216 7.33 17.39 0.39
C GLN A 216 8.77 17.10 -0.09
N GLN A 217 9.56 18.10 -0.50
CA GLN A 217 10.99 17.96 -0.83
C GLN A 217 11.82 17.70 0.44
N ASP A 218 11.43 18.31 1.56
CA ASP A 218 11.97 17.96 2.89
C ASP A 218 11.40 16.64 3.44
N ALA A 219 10.34 16.12 2.83
CA ALA A 219 9.66 14.90 3.23
C ALA A 219 9.58 13.90 2.08
N THR A 220 10.75 13.45 1.61
CA THR A 220 10.96 12.21 0.84
C THR A 220 10.20 12.06 -0.49
N VAL A 221 10.93 11.67 -1.54
CA VAL A 221 10.46 10.90 -2.71
C VAL A 221 9.08 10.28 -2.45
N GLU A 222 8.03 10.70 -3.18
CA GLU A 222 6.81 9.90 -3.26
C GLU A 222 7.18 8.61 -3.97
N ALA A 223 7.46 7.62 -3.14
CA ALA A 223 8.13 6.41 -3.52
C ALA A 223 7.17 5.55 -4.31
N SER A 224 7.47 5.47 -5.61
CA SER A 224 7.29 4.21 -6.31
C SER A 224 7.73 3.07 -5.38
N PRO A 225 6.96 1.98 -5.25
CA PRO A 225 7.43 0.82 -4.49
C PRO A 225 8.64 0.16 -5.18
N LEU A 226 8.97 0.53 -6.43
CA LEU A 226 10.03 -0.10 -7.21
C LEU A 226 11.40 -0.12 -6.53
N PRO A 227 11.93 0.96 -5.92
CA PRO A 227 13.18 0.89 -5.18
C PRO A 227 13.08 -0.05 -3.97
N GLY A 228 11.93 -0.06 -3.28
CA GLY A 228 11.65 -0.98 -2.18
C GLY A 228 11.61 -2.44 -2.62
N LEU A 229 10.94 -2.73 -3.73
CA LEU A 229 10.89 -4.06 -4.36
C LEU A 229 12.29 -4.50 -4.84
N PHE A 230 13.06 -3.59 -5.44
CA PHE A 230 14.44 -3.87 -5.82
C PHE A 230 15.34 -4.14 -4.60
N LEU A 231 15.15 -3.40 -3.51
CA LEU A 231 15.84 -3.66 -2.25
C LEU A 231 15.47 -5.05 -1.72
N GLN A 232 14.18 -5.38 -1.75
CA GLN A 232 13.66 -6.68 -1.31
C GLN A 232 14.32 -7.84 -2.07
N GLU A 233 14.40 -7.75 -3.40
CA GLU A 233 15.06 -8.75 -4.24
C GLU A 233 16.58 -8.81 -3.98
N SER A 234 17.27 -7.68 -4.02
CA SER A 234 18.75 -7.61 -3.88
C SER A 234 19.26 -8.02 -2.49
N HIS A 235 18.41 -7.99 -1.47
CA HIS A 235 18.73 -8.36 -0.09
C HIS A 235 18.12 -9.69 0.36
N CYS A 236 17.45 -10.41 -0.56
CA CYS A 236 16.74 -11.64 -0.26
C CYS A 236 15.76 -11.49 0.92
N ILE A 237 15.12 -10.33 1.01
CA ILE A 237 14.07 -10.04 1.98
C ILE A 237 12.83 -10.80 1.51
N GLY A 238 12.27 -11.65 2.35
CA GLY A 238 11.10 -12.43 1.98
C GLY A 238 9.81 -11.78 2.44
N SER A 239 8.78 -12.58 2.70
CA SER A 239 7.46 -12.05 3.01
C SER A 239 6.64 -12.96 3.91
N HIS A 240 5.63 -12.37 4.56
CA HIS A 240 4.49 -13.12 5.03
C HIS A 240 3.70 -13.65 3.81
N VAL A 241 3.34 -14.94 3.83
CA VAL A 241 2.64 -15.60 2.73
C VAL A 241 1.32 -16.19 3.22
N PRO A 242 0.25 -16.12 2.39
CA PRO A 242 -1.00 -16.77 2.74
C PRO A 242 -0.81 -18.28 2.74
N LYS A 243 -1.22 -18.93 3.83
CA LYS A 243 -1.26 -20.38 3.90
C LYS A 243 -2.30 -20.91 2.89
N SER A 244 -1.87 -21.85 2.05
CA SER A 244 -2.78 -22.62 1.20
C SER A 244 -3.66 -23.56 2.05
N LYS A 245 -4.44 -24.42 1.38
CA LYS A 245 -5.27 -25.43 2.07
C LYS A 245 -4.48 -26.30 3.07
N THR A 246 -3.20 -26.54 2.77
CA THR A 246 -2.28 -27.35 3.57
C THR A 246 -0.92 -26.65 3.68
N VAL A 247 -0.16 -26.96 4.73
CA VAL A 247 1.20 -26.40 4.89
C VAL A 247 2.14 -26.97 3.83
N TYR A 248 2.05 -28.28 3.55
CA TYR A 248 2.83 -28.90 2.48
C TYR A 248 2.63 -28.22 1.13
N ARG A 249 1.38 -27.89 0.75
CA ARG A 249 1.12 -27.17 -0.50
C ARG A 249 1.71 -25.77 -0.49
N THR A 250 1.72 -25.11 0.66
CA THR A 250 2.33 -23.78 0.82
C THR A 250 3.83 -23.86 0.57
N LEU A 251 4.52 -24.85 1.14
CA LEU A 251 5.96 -25.06 0.93
C LEU A 251 6.30 -25.37 -0.54
N LEU A 252 5.52 -26.22 -1.20
CA LEU A 252 5.73 -26.55 -2.62
C LEU A 252 5.67 -25.31 -3.53
N LEU A 253 4.81 -24.34 -3.23
CA LEU A 253 4.68 -23.11 -4.03
C LEU A 253 5.87 -22.17 -3.86
N LEU A 254 6.72 -22.37 -2.84
CA LEU A 254 7.89 -21.54 -2.54
C LEU A 254 9.21 -22.18 -2.98
N LYS A 255 9.18 -23.42 -3.50
CA LYS A 255 10.38 -24.23 -3.80
C LYS A 255 11.33 -23.56 -4.80
N ASP A 256 10.81 -22.75 -5.71
CA ASP A 256 11.62 -22.05 -6.73
C ASP A 256 12.32 -20.78 -6.20
N VAL A 257 12.12 -20.41 -4.93
CA VAL A 257 12.66 -19.19 -4.31
C VAL A 257 13.45 -19.54 -3.05
N THR A 258 14.56 -20.27 -3.25
CA THR A 258 15.28 -21.04 -2.21
C THR A 258 16.03 -20.23 -1.15
N HIS A 259 16.11 -18.90 -1.24
CA HIS A 259 16.99 -18.09 -0.37
C HIS A 259 16.29 -17.06 0.52
N LYS A 260 14.98 -16.84 0.35
CA LYS A 260 14.22 -15.83 1.12
C LYS A 260 13.63 -16.43 2.41
N PRO A 261 13.53 -15.67 3.51
CA PRO A 261 12.80 -16.07 4.71
C PRO A 261 11.30 -15.80 4.55
N TYR A 262 10.46 -16.73 4.98
CA TYR A 262 9.01 -16.63 4.85
C TYR A 262 8.31 -16.75 6.20
N GLN A 263 7.11 -16.19 6.30
CA GLN A 263 6.26 -16.34 7.46
C GLN A 263 4.85 -16.72 7.03
N MET A 264 4.13 -17.50 7.84
CA MET A 264 2.70 -17.74 7.64
C MET A 264 1.97 -17.86 8.97
N PHE A 265 0.65 -17.71 8.94
CA PHE A 265 -0.20 -18.21 10.02
C PHE A 265 -0.53 -19.70 9.78
N LEU A 266 -0.45 -20.53 10.84
CA LEU A 266 -1.00 -21.89 10.79
C LEU A 266 -2.53 -21.90 10.88
N THR A 267 -3.11 -20.85 11.48
CA THR A 267 -4.55 -20.56 11.54
C THR A 267 -4.87 -19.27 10.77
N GLY A 268 -6.10 -18.76 10.87
CA GLY A 268 -6.33 -17.37 10.48
C GLY A 268 -5.74 -16.41 11.53
N PRO A 269 -5.41 -15.16 11.18
CA PRO A 269 -4.77 -14.20 12.09
C PRO A 269 -5.60 -13.86 13.35
N GLN A 270 -6.91 -14.16 13.32
CA GLN A 270 -7.87 -13.89 14.39
C GLN A 270 -8.46 -15.19 14.99
N ASN A 271 -7.87 -16.36 14.72
CA ASN A 271 -8.42 -17.65 15.13
C ASN A 271 -7.34 -18.52 15.81
N THR A 272 -7.68 -19.12 16.94
CA THR A 272 -6.77 -19.97 17.73
C THR A 272 -6.95 -21.46 17.51
N LYS A 273 -7.99 -21.88 16.77
CA LYS A 273 -8.25 -23.30 16.47
C LYS A 273 -7.32 -23.78 15.35
N ILE A 274 -6.34 -24.60 15.74
CA ILE A 274 -5.40 -25.23 14.80
C ILE A 274 -5.92 -26.61 14.39
N GLU A 275 -6.23 -26.75 13.10
CA GLU A 275 -6.54 -28.02 12.44
C GLU A 275 -5.44 -28.34 11.42
N MET A 276 -4.71 -29.42 11.67
CA MET A 276 -3.69 -29.97 10.77
C MET A 276 -3.84 -31.49 10.80
N LYS A 277 -3.86 -32.11 9.62
CA LYS A 277 -3.89 -33.57 9.50
C LYS A 277 -2.48 -34.12 9.60
N ASP A 278 -2.34 -35.33 10.16
CA ASP A 278 -1.04 -36.01 10.28
C ASP A 278 -0.33 -36.16 8.93
N GLU A 279 -1.08 -36.43 7.86
CA GLU A 279 -0.57 -36.50 6.49
C GLU A 279 0.04 -35.18 6.00
N ASP A 280 -0.57 -34.04 6.34
CA ASP A 280 -0.04 -32.71 5.99
C ASP A 280 1.20 -32.41 6.81
N LEU A 281 1.19 -32.72 8.11
CA LEU A 281 2.34 -32.55 9.00
C LEU A 281 3.56 -33.34 8.49
N ALA A 282 3.37 -34.63 8.18
CA ALA A 282 4.43 -35.50 7.68
C ALA A 282 4.99 -35.01 6.33
N SER A 283 4.11 -34.66 5.38
CA SER A 283 4.52 -34.17 4.06
C SER A 283 5.24 -32.82 4.16
N ALA A 284 4.77 -31.92 5.03
CA ALA A 284 5.41 -30.64 5.26
C ALA A 284 6.80 -30.79 5.91
N ALA A 285 6.96 -31.72 6.86
CA ALA A 285 8.24 -32.01 7.46
C ALA A 285 9.25 -32.58 6.45
N GLU A 286 8.82 -33.49 5.57
CA GLU A 286 9.66 -34.05 4.50
C GLU A 286 10.09 -32.98 3.48
N GLU A 287 9.16 -32.12 3.04
CA GLU A 287 9.49 -31.00 2.13
C GLU A 287 10.42 -29.98 2.80
N GLN A 288 10.22 -29.69 4.08
CA GLN A 288 11.08 -28.76 4.82
C GLN A 288 12.50 -29.31 5.04
N GLN A 289 12.66 -30.63 5.20
CA GLN A 289 13.98 -31.27 5.31
C GLN A 289 14.73 -31.31 3.97
N SER A 290 14.00 -31.43 2.86
CA SER A 290 14.57 -31.53 1.51
C SER A 290 14.72 -30.17 0.80
N SER A 291 14.14 -29.10 1.34
CA SER A 291 14.21 -27.75 0.78
C SER A 291 15.12 -26.81 1.58
N ALA A 292 15.56 -25.72 0.95
CA ALA A 292 16.29 -24.64 1.60
C ALA A 292 15.37 -23.57 2.21
N ILE A 293 14.05 -23.82 2.25
CA ILE A 293 13.05 -22.85 2.68
C ILE A 293 13.27 -22.52 4.16
N ARG A 294 13.35 -21.22 4.47
CA ARG A 294 13.38 -20.73 5.85
C ARG A 294 12.01 -20.18 6.18
N MET A 295 11.26 -20.86 7.03
CA MET A 295 9.87 -20.52 7.31
C MET A 295 9.64 -20.33 8.81
N TRP A 296 8.93 -19.28 9.18
CA TRP A 296 8.46 -18.96 10.53
C TRP A 296 6.94 -19.03 10.59
N VAL A 297 6.41 -19.18 11.79
CA VAL A 297 4.98 -19.07 12.06
C VAL A 297 4.71 -17.82 12.85
N HIS A 298 3.73 -17.02 12.43
CA HIS A 298 3.18 -15.98 13.28
C HIS A 298 1.99 -16.52 14.07
N SER A 299 1.95 -16.28 15.37
CA SER A 299 0.79 -16.64 16.20
C SER A 299 -0.35 -15.62 16.07
N PRO A 300 -1.61 -15.99 16.29
CA PRO A 300 -2.74 -15.08 16.04
C PRO A 300 -2.66 -13.84 16.93
N TYR A 301 -3.06 -12.69 16.39
CA TYR A 301 -3.01 -11.40 17.08
C TYR A 301 -3.91 -11.32 18.32
N VAL A 302 -4.87 -12.24 18.43
CA VAL A 302 -5.79 -12.35 19.57
C VAL A 302 -5.11 -12.88 20.84
N ILE A 303 -3.92 -13.47 20.74
CA ILE A 303 -3.20 -13.98 21.91
C ILE A 303 -2.69 -12.79 22.73
N ASN A 304 -3.15 -12.69 23.98
CA ASN A 304 -2.57 -11.81 24.97
C ASN A 304 -1.99 -12.62 26.12
N LEU A 305 -0.66 -12.71 26.23
CA LEU A 305 -0.01 -13.50 27.28
C LEU A 305 -0.02 -12.83 28.67
N CYS A 306 -0.43 -11.56 28.78
CA CYS A 306 -0.54 -10.87 30.08
C CYS A 306 -1.76 -11.29 30.93
N HIS A 307 -2.65 -12.14 30.41
CA HIS A 307 -3.81 -12.62 31.18
C HIS A 307 -3.40 -13.41 32.43
N GLU A 308 -4.26 -13.39 33.45
CA GLU A 308 -4.03 -14.16 34.67
C GLU A 308 -3.99 -15.67 34.37
N PRO A 309 -2.91 -16.39 34.73
CA PRO A 309 -2.79 -17.82 34.46
C PRO A 309 -3.88 -18.66 35.15
N GLY A 310 -4.34 -19.71 34.48
CA GLY A 310 -5.39 -20.60 35.00
C GLY A 310 -6.81 -20.08 34.75
N THR A 311 -6.97 -19.13 33.83
CA THR A 311 -8.27 -18.56 33.46
C THR A 311 -8.74 -19.12 32.12
N LEU A 312 -9.92 -18.70 31.68
CA LEU A 312 -10.44 -19.07 30.36
C LEU A 312 -9.55 -18.57 29.20
N GLU A 313 -8.67 -17.58 29.44
CA GLU A 313 -7.73 -17.03 28.45
C GLU A 313 -6.49 -17.92 28.22
N ASP A 314 -6.30 -18.98 29.01
CA ASP A 314 -5.21 -19.97 28.84
C ASP A 314 -5.22 -20.62 27.43
N TYR A 315 -6.32 -20.49 26.66
CA TYR A 315 -6.35 -20.88 25.24
C TYR A 315 -5.22 -20.23 24.42
N GLY A 316 -4.78 -19.02 24.78
CA GLY A 316 -3.68 -18.34 24.11
C GLY A 316 -2.34 -19.06 24.31
N VAL A 317 -2.08 -19.53 25.54
CA VAL A 317 -0.88 -20.32 25.88
C VAL A 317 -0.92 -21.67 25.17
N GLU A 318 -2.06 -22.35 25.19
CA GLU A 318 -2.21 -23.65 24.51
C GLU A 318 -2.13 -23.52 22.98
N CYS A 319 -2.63 -22.43 22.41
CA CYS A 319 -2.47 -22.13 20.99
C CYS A 319 -0.99 -21.94 20.63
N LEU A 320 -0.25 -21.12 21.40
CA LEU A 320 1.18 -20.91 21.21
C LEU A 320 1.98 -22.21 21.36
N LYS A 321 1.69 -23.03 22.38
CA LYS A 321 2.31 -24.36 22.58
C LYS A 321 2.10 -25.26 21.37
N LYS A 322 0.88 -25.29 20.82
CA LYS A 322 0.56 -26.10 19.65
C LYS A 322 1.26 -25.58 18.38
N HIS A 323 1.36 -24.26 18.21
CA HIS A 323 2.18 -23.67 17.14
C HIS A 323 3.65 -24.09 17.24
N LEU A 324 4.24 -24.04 18.43
CA LEU A 324 5.63 -24.45 18.67
C LEU A 324 5.85 -25.94 18.37
N GLN A 325 4.96 -26.81 18.87
CA GLN A 325 5.04 -28.26 18.65
C GLN A 325 4.97 -28.62 17.17
N LEU A 326 3.99 -28.08 16.44
CA LEU A 326 3.84 -28.34 15.00
C LEU A 326 5.00 -27.76 14.20
N SER A 327 5.43 -26.53 14.53
CA SER A 327 6.54 -25.85 13.85
C SER A 327 7.86 -26.60 14.06
N ALA A 328 8.14 -27.05 15.28
CA ALA A 328 9.32 -27.86 15.60
C ALA A 328 9.28 -29.22 14.89
N ALA A 329 8.12 -29.90 14.89
CA ALA A 329 7.94 -31.18 14.20
C ALA A 329 8.16 -31.07 12.67
N MET A 330 7.79 -29.94 12.07
CA MET A 330 8.05 -29.65 10.66
C MET A 330 9.49 -29.17 10.39
N GLY A 331 10.25 -28.73 11.40
CA GLY A 331 11.58 -28.12 11.21
C GLY A 331 11.56 -26.65 10.78
N LEU A 332 10.50 -25.92 11.13
CA LEU A 332 10.39 -24.47 10.94
C LEU A 332 11.30 -23.72 11.93
N LYS A 333 11.52 -22.42 11.68
CA LYS A 333 12.61 -21.63 12.31
C LYS A 333 12.22 -20.87 13.56
N GLY A 334 10.96 -20.96 13.99
CA GLY A 334 10.45 -20.32 15.20
C GLY A 334 9.00 -19.86 15.07
N VAL A 335 8.46 -19.42 16.20
CA VAL A 335 7.09 -18.90 16.30
C VAL A 335 7.11 -17.48 16.86
N VAL A 336 6.68 -16.52 16.05
CA VAL A 336 6.52 -15.12 16.45
C VAL A 336 5.23 -14.94 17.27
N VAL A 337 5.32 -14.16 18.34
CA VAL A 337 4.18 -13.73 19.16
C VAL A 337 4.43 -12.32 19.66
N HIS A 338 3.40 -11.48 19.64
CA HIS A 338 3.49 -10.12 20.14
C HIS A 338 3.69 -10.13 21.66
N VAL A 339 4.31 -9.06 22.19
CA VAL A 339 4.20 -8.76 23.61
C VAL A 339 2.74 -8.56 24.02
N GLY A 340 2.43 -8.95 25.26
CA GLY A 340 1.08 -8.84 25.78
C GLY A 340 0.67 -7.40 26.09
N LYS A 341 -0.64 -7.22 26.29
CA LYS A 341 -1.26 -5.95 26.70
C LYS A 341 -1.72 -6.03 28.15
N SER A 342 -1.47 -5.02 28.96
CA SER A 342 -1.90 -4.99 30.37
C SER A 342 -3.42 -4.82 30.51
N VAL A 343 -4.06 -4.20 29.51
CA VAL A 343 -5.52 -3.93 29.46
C VAL A 343 -5.99 -3.08 30.66
N LYS A 344 -6.35 -3.72 31.77
CA LYS A 344 -6.79 -3.05 33.02
C LYS A 344 -5.91 -3.41 34.22
N MET A 345 -4.93 -4.30 34.04
CA MET A 345 -4.01 -4.73 35.09
C MET A 345 -2.89 -3.72 35.28
N ASP A 346 -2.37 -3.64 36.50
CA ASP A 346 -1.10 -2.97 36.76
C ASP A 346 0.01 -3.62 35.93
N LEU A 347 0.92 -2.80 35.42
CA LEU A 347 1.98 -3.26 34.50
C LEU A 347 2.82 -4.39 35.11
N GLU A 348 3.18 -4.28 36.40
CA GLU A 348 3.97 -5.30 37.10
C GLU A 348 3.25 -6.65 37.15
N VAL A 349 1.94 -6.63 37.41
CA VAL A 349 1.10 -7.83 37.42
C VAL A 349 1.00 -8.43 36.02
N ALA A 350 0.75 -7.60 35.01
CA ALA A 350 0.68 -8.02 33.61
C ALA A 350 1.99 -8.68 33.12
N LEU A 351 3.15 -8.13 33.50
CA LEU A 351 4.45 -8.69 33.16
C LEU A 351 4.75 -9.99 33.90
N LYS A 352 4.35 -10.11 35.17
CA LYS A 352 4.45 -11.35 35.94
C LYS A 352 3.60 -12.47 35.32
N ASN A 353 2.38 -12.13 34.90
CA ASN A 353 1.49 -13.05 34.20
C ASN A 353 2.09 -13.50 32.86
N MET A 354 2.56 -12.53 32.05
CA MET A 354 3.23 -12.83 30.78
C MET A 354 4.45 -13.72 30.96
N ARG A 355 5.27 -13.48 31.99
CA ARG A 355 6.39 -14.37 32.33
C ARG A 355 5.91 -15.79 32.60
N THR A 356 4.93 -15.96 33.48
CA THR A 356 4.39 -17.28 33.87
C THR A 356 3.85 -18.03 32.65
N ASN A 357 3.13 -17.33 31.78
CA ASN A 357 2.55 -17.92 30.57
C ASN A 357 3.60 -18.24 29.50
N LEU A 358 4.64 -17.41 29.35
CA LEU A 358 5.78 -17.71 28.49
C LEU A 358 6.61 -18.89 29.01
N GLU A 359 6.82 -19.01 30.32
CA GLU A 359 7.52 -20.16 30.92
C GLU A 359 6.80 -21.48 30.58
N LYS A 360 5.46 -21.51 30.67
CA LYS A 360 4.65 -22.66 30.21
C LYS A 360 4.82 -22.94 28.71
N ALA A 361 4.87 -21.91 27.87
CA ALA A 361 4.99 -22.07 26.42
C ALA A 361 6.40 -22.52 25.99
N ILE A 362 7.45 -22.05 26.68
CA ILE A 362 8.86 -22.39 26.43
C ILE A 362 9.11 -23.89 26.52
N GLU A 363 8.33 -24.64 27.30
CA GLU A 363 8.43 -26.10 27.38
C GLU A 363 8.20 -26.79 26.03
N SER A 364 7.33 -26.22 25.18
CA SER A 364 7.03 -26.70 23.83
C SER A 364 8.01 -26.19 22.76
N ALA A 365 8.88 -25.23 23.10
CA ALA A 365 9.86 -24.66 22.18
C ALA A 365 11.17 -25.48 22.15
N THR A 366 11.93 -25.34 21.07
CA THR A 366 13.29 -25.87 20.95
C THR A 366 14.27 -24.74 20.61
N PRO A 367 15.60 -24.92 20.79
CA PRO A 367 16.57 -23.92 20.33
C PRO A 367 16.50 -23.63 18.82
N GLU A 368 16.09 -24.60 18.02
CA GLU A 368 15.93 -24.50 16.56
C GLU A 368 14.60 -23.86 16.15
N CYS A 369 13.56 -24.02 16.96
CA CYS A 369 12.23 -23.42 16.80
C CYS A 369 11.84 -22.68 18.11
N PRO A 370 12.48 -21.54 18.41
CA PRO A 370 12.22 -20.78 19.63
C PRO A 370 10.91 -19.98 19.52
N ILE A 371 10.46 -19.44 20.64
CA ILE A 371 9.53 -18.31 20.68
C ILE A 371 10.29 -17.05 20.28
N LEU A 372 9.75 -16.28 19.34
CA LEU A 372 10.24 -14.96 18.98
C LEU A 372 9.27 -13.93 19.55
N LEU A 373 9.65 -13.30 20.65
CA LEU A 373 8.87 -12.21 21.22
C LEU A 373 9.09 -10.95 20.36
N GLU A 374 8.00 -10.41 19.83
CA GLU A 374 8.06 -9.28 18.90
C GLU A 374 8.01 -7.94 19.61
N THR A 375 8.83 -6.99 19.15
CA THR A 375 8.84 -5.61 19.66
C THR A 375 7.48 -4.92 19.50
N PRO A 376 6.96 -4.20 20.52
CA PRO A 376 5.67 -3.51 20.44
C PRO A 376 5.72 -2.20 19.66
N ALA A 377 4.59 -1.83 19.04
CA ALA A 377 4.34 -0.49 18.54
C ALA A 377 3.94 0.49 19.66
N GLY A 378 3.49 -0.02 20.81
CA GLY A 378 2.97 0.77 21.93
C GLY A 378 1.47 1.06 21.81
N GLN A 379 0.75 0.25 21.03
CA GLN A 379 -0.66 0.50 20.76
C GLN A 379 -1.54 0.15 21.98
N GLY A 380 -2.23 1.16 22.50
CA GLY A 380 -3.16 1.01 23.61
C GLY A 380 -2.43 0.71 24.91
N THR A 381 -2.47 -0.54 25.35
CA THR A 381 -1.84 -1.01 26.60
C THR A 381 -0.77 -2.07 26.38
N GLU A 382 -0.18 -2.10 25.18
CA GLU A 382 1.00 -2.92 24.91
C GLU A 382 2.11 -2.63 25.92
N THR A 383 2.70 -3.71 26.42
CA THR A 383 3.76 -3.67 27.43
C THR A 383 5.14 -3.63 26.76
N LEU A 384 6.20 -3.39 27.55
CA LEU A 384 7.61 -3.46 27.11
C LEU A 384 7.98 -2.55 25.92
N THR A 385 7.46 -1.32 25.88
CA THR A 385 7.78 -0.33 24.83
C THR A 385 9.17 0.29 24.99
N VAL A 386 9.78 0.21 26.18
CA VAL A 386 11.12 0.73 26.46
C VAL A 386 12.16 -0.34 26.15
N TYR A 387 13.22 0.01 25.40
CA TYR A 387 14.28 -0.94 24.98
C TYR A 387 14.86 -1.74 26.15
N ASP A 388 15.31 -1.05 27.20
CA ASP A 388 16.05 -1.71 28.29
C ASP A 388 15.14 -2.67 29.08
N ASP A 389 13.85 -2.32 29.24
CA ASP A 389 12.85 -3.19 29.86
C ASP A 389 12.56 -4.42 29.01
N PHE A 390 12.40 -4.25 27.69
CA PHE A 390 12.15 -5.35 26.76
C PHE A 390 13.31 -6.36 26.74
N ILE A 391 14.55 -5.87 26.60
CA ILE A 391 15.74 -6.72 26.58
C ILE A 391 15.93 -7.43 27.92
N SER A 392 15.80 -6.69 29.03
CA SER A 392 15.89 -7.26 30.38
C SER A 392 14.86 -8.37 30.58
N PHE A 393 13.61 -8.14 30.16
CA PHE A 393 12.54 -9.14 30.24
C PHE A 393 12.88 -10.40 29.45
N VAL A 394 13.28 -10.29 28.18
CA VAL A 394 13.62 -11.45 27.34
C VAL A 394 14.85 -12.21 27.86
N GLN A 395 15.90 -11.49 28.27
CA GLN A 395 17.13 -12.13 28.78
C GLN A 395 16.93 -12.79 30.15
N SER A 396 15.97 -12.31 30.96
CA SER A 396 15.69 -12.88 32.29
C SER A 396 15.18 -14.32 32.29
N PHE A 397 14.82 -14.87 31.13
CA PHE A 397 14.48 -16.30 30.99
C PHE A 397 15.72 -17.20 30.91
N ASN A 398 16.90 -16.63 30.61
CA ASN A 398 18.17 -17.36 30.47
C ASN A 398 18.04 -18.66 29.65
N SER A 399 17.34 -18.58 28.52
CA SER A 399 16.96 -19.75 27.72
C SER A 399 17.28 -19.54 26.24
N SER A 400 17.80 -20.58 25.58
CA SER A 400 18.00 -20.56 24.13
C SER A 400 16.69 -20.64 23.32
N LYS A 401 15.58 -20.91 24.00
CA LYS A 401 14.25 -21.14 23.42
C LYS A 401 13.37 -19.89 23.33
N ILE A 402 13.86 -18.74 23.82
CA ILE A 402 13.20 -17.44 23.65
C ILE A 402 14.17 -16.45 23.01
N ARG A 403 13.70 -15.81 21.95
CA ARG A 403 14.46 -14.93 21.06
C ARG A 403 13.59 -13.74 20.70
N VAL A 404 14.13 -12.85 19.89
CA VAL A 404 13.45 -11.62 19.49
C VAL A 404 13.14 -11.61 18.00
N CYS A 405 11.93 -11.15 17.67
CA CYS A 405 11.62 -10.54 16.38
C CYS A 405 11.60 -9.02 16.56
N VAL A 406 12.35 -8.27 15.76
CA VAL A 406 12.23 -6.81 15.73
C VAL A 406 11.36 -6.43 14.54
N ASP A 407 10.30 -5.68 14.77
CA ASP A 407 9.56 -5.01 13.71
C ASP A 407 10.01 -3.54 13.61
N THR A 408 10.48 -3.15 12.42
CA THR A 408 11.00 -1.79 12.19
C THR A 408 9.92 -0.72 12.28
N CYS A 409 8.69 -1.01 11.85
CA CYS A 409 7.55 -0.10 12.00
C CYS A 409 7.14 0.04 13.46
N HIS A 410 7.11 -1.04 14.23
CA HIS A 410 6.78 -1.04 15.66
C HIS A 410 7.78 -0.23 16.47
N VAL A 411 9.08 -0.50 16.29
CA VAL A 411 10.13 0.27 16.97
C VAL A 411 10.03 1.76 16.64
N PHE A 412 9.79 2.10 15.37
CA PHE A 412 9.57 3.48 14.95
C PHE A 412 8.30 4.10 15.56
N ALA A 413 7.19 3.38 15.56
CA ALA A 413 5.93 3.80 16.16
C ALA A 413 6.04 4.00 17.69
N SER A 414 6.93 3.25 18.35
CA SER A 414 7.25 3.40 19.78
C SER A 414 8.12 4.64 20.09
N GLY A 415 8.59 5.36 19.06
CA GLY A 415 9.40 6.57 19.21
C GLY A 415 10.91 6.35 19.10
N GLN A 416 11.37 5.19 18.60
CA GLN A 416 12.77 4.80 18.58
C GLN A 416 13.30 4.65 17.14
N ASN A 417 14.60 4.88 16.93
CA ASN A 417 15.23 4.65 15.63
C ASN A 417 15.46 3.12 15.43
N PRO A 418 14.87 2.49 14.38
CA PRO A 418 14.99 1.04 14.20
C PRO A 418 16.40 0.55 13.90
N PHE A 419 17.23 1.33 13.20
CA PHE A 419 18.63 0.98 12.94
C PHE A 419 19.42 0.90 14.24
N ASP A 420 19.34 1.95 15.07
CA ASP A 420 20.03 1.99 16.36
C ASP A 420 19.54 0.88 17.30
N TYR A 421 18.24 0.59 17.29
CA TYR A 421 17.62 -0.47 18.08
C TYR A 421 18.19 -1.85 17.70
N ILE A 422 18.17 -2.19 16.40
CA ILE A 422 18.71 -3.45 15.88
C ILE A 422 20.20 -3.55 16.15
N LYS A 423 20.95 -2.47 15.90
CA LYS A 423 22.38 -2.42 16.13
C LYS A 423 22.73 -2.66 17.60
N LYS A 424 22.09 -1.95 18.53
CA LYS A 424 22.29 -2.11 19.97
C LYS A 424 21.98 -3.55 20.42
N MET A 425 20.96 -4.17 19.87
CA MET A 425 20.57 -5.56 20.21
C MET A 425 21.61 -6.58 19.72
N ILE A 426 22.03 -6.48 18.46
CA ILE A 426 23.03 -7.40 17.88
C ILE A 426 24.38 -7.23 18.56
N ASP A 427 24.79 -6.00 18.87
CA ASP A 427 26.06 -5.71 19.54
C ASP A 427 26.05 -6.25 20.99
N ALA A 428 24.90 -6.30 21.65
CA ALA A 428 24.74 -6.86 22.99
C ALA A 428 24.74 -8.41 23.00
N ASP A 429 23.99 -9.04 22.09
CA ASP A 429 24.01 -10.49 21.87
C ASP A 429 23.65 -10.82 20.41
N PRO A 430 24.62 -11.30 19.59
CA PRO A 430 24.37 -11.60 18.19
C PRO A 430 23.40 -12.76 17.96
N ASN A 431 23.08 -13.55 18.99
CA ASN A 431 22.15 -14.68 18.90
C ASN A 431 20.73 -14.33 19.34
N LEU A 432 20.51 -13.13 19.90
CA LEU A 432 19.22 -12.72 20.48
C LEU A 432 18.19 -12.40 19.39
N LEU A 433 18.58 -11.58 18.42
CA LEU A 433 17.74 -11.21 17.28
C LEU A 433 17.73 -12.34 16.24
N ARG A 434 16.53 -12.88 15.94
CA ARG A 434 16.40 -14.01 15.01
C ARG A 434 15.60 -13.72 13.77
N LEU A 435 14.82 -12.64 13.76
CA LEU A 435 14.02 -12.21 12.62
C LEU A 435 13.81 -10.70 12.70
N VAL A 436 13.78 -10.04 11.55
CA VAL A 436 13.32 -8.67 11.41
C VAL A 436 12.07 -8.66 10.52
N HIS A 437 10.95 -8.19 11.07
CA HIS A 437 9.84 -7.74 10.26
C HIS A 437 10.20 -6.36 9.71
N PHE A 438 10.43 -6.31 8.40
CA PHE A 438 11.12 -5.21 7.71
C PHE A 438 10.10 -4.30 7.04
N ASN A 439 9.31 -3.64 7.87
CA ASN A 439 8.18 -2.80 7.47
C ASN A 439 8.53 -1.32 7.58
N ASP A 440 8.25 -0.53 6.53
CA ASP A 440 8.25 0.93 6.67
C ASP A 440 7.00 1.36 7.46
N SER A 441 6.95 2.56 8.00
CA SER A 441 5.79 3.04 8.77
C SER A 441 4.94 4.03 7.99
N ALA A 442 3.64 3.79 7.86
CA ALA A 442 2.71 4.76 7.29
C ALA A 442 2.45 5.96 8.22
N THR A 443 2.87 5.88 9.50
CA THR A 443 2.63 6.91 10.52
C THR A 443 3.92 7.53 11.04
N PRO A 444 3.89 8.75 11.62
CA PRO A 444 5.09 9.38 12.17
C PRO A 444 5.71 8.59 13.33
N CYS A 445 7.00 8.83 13.59
CA CYS A 445 7.71 8.28 14.75
C CYS A 445 6.98 8.64 16.05
N GLY A 446 6.84 7.69 16.97
CA GLY A 446 6.14 7.91 18.24
C GLY A 446 4.61 7.99 18.13
N SER A 447 4.01 7.55 17.02
CA SER A 447 2.56 7.53 16.82
C SER A 447 1.82 6.53 17.70
N CYS A 448 2.52 5.54 18.25
CA CYS A 448 1.95 4.35 18.89
C CYS A 448 0.96 3.60 17.98
N ALA A 449 1.12 3.70 16.66
CA ALA A 449 0.24 3.12 15.66
C ALA A 449 0.98 2.08 14.80
N ASP A 450 0.52 0.83 14.91
CA ASP A 450 0.89 -0.24 14.00
C ASP A 450 0.17 -0.06 12.64
N ARG A 451 0.89 0.58 11.72
CA ARG A 451 0.45 0.88 10.36
C ARG A 451 1.64 0.77 9.41
N HIS A 452 1.77 -0.38 8.76
CA HIS A 452 2.87 -0.66 7.84
C HIS A 452 2.70 0.11 6.52
N ALA A 453 3.84 0.39 5.88
CA ALA A 453 3.96 0.91 4.54
C ALA A 453 4.97 0.07 3.74
N PHE A 454 4.89 0.14 2.41
CA PHE A 454 5.91 -0.47 1.56
C PHE A 454 7.28 0.17 1.82
N ILE A 455 8.34 -0.62 1.63
CA ILE A 455 9.73 -0.18 1.84
C ILE A 455 9.99 1.11 1.06
N GLY A 456 10.31 2.17 1.80
CA GLY A 456 10.67 3.47 1.24
C GLY A 456 9.50 4.39 0.95
N THR A 457 8.25 3.93 1.12
CA THR A 457 7.04 4.74 0.94
C THR A 457 6.46 5.29 2.24
N GLY A 458 7.05 4.92 3.37
CA GLY A 458 6.64 5.36 4.69
C GLY A 458 7.52 6.47 5.26
N LYS A 459 7.37 6.68 6.56
CA LYS A 459 8.01 7.73 7.36
C LYS A 459 9.37 7.31 7.94
N ILE A 460 9.73 6.02 7.90
CA ILE A 460 11.11 5.58 8.13
C ILE A 460 11.93 5.96 6.89
N GLY A 461 11.36 5.71 5.70
CA GLY A 461 11.88 6.20 4.44
C GLY A 461 13.02 5.35 3.86
N PHE A 462 13.21 5.44 2.55
CA PHE A 462 14.05 4.50 1.79
C PHE A 462 15.51 4.46 2.25
N ALA A 463 16.10 5.60 2.57
CA ALA A 463 17.51 5.68 2.97
C ALA A 463 17.77 4.91 4.28
N ALA A 464 16.95 5.13 5.30
CA ALA A 464 17.07 4.43 6.58
C ALA A 464 16.72 2.94 6.44
N MET A 465 15.67 2.61 5.67
CA MET A 465 15.35 1.22 5.37
C MET A 465 16.52 0.51 4.67
N LYS A 466 17.14 1.13 3.66
CA LYS A 466 18.32 0.58 2.98
C LYS A 466 19.48 0.35 3.96
N GLU A 467 19.76 1.30 4.84
CA GLU A 467 20.81 1.17 5.85
C GLU A 467 20.57 -0.02 6.80
N ILE A 468 19.32 -0.20 7.26
CA ILE A 468 18.91 -1.36 8.05
C ILE A 468 19.09 -2.65 7.25
N ALA A 469 18.68 -2.68 5.97
CA ALA A 469 18.80 -3.86 5.12
C ALA A 469 20.26 -4.27 4.90
N ASP A 470 21.14 -3.32 4.60
CA ASP A 470 22.58 -3.55 4.44
C ASP A 470 23.17 -4.12 5.73
N TYR A 471 22.82 -3.55 6.88
CA TYR A 471 23.33 -3.99 8.18
C TYR A 471 22.84 -5.39 8.54
N CYS A 472 21.54 -5.65 8.49
CA CYS A 472 20.96 -6.97 8.76
C CYS A 472 21.55 -8.05 7.83
N LYS A 473 21.70 -7.74 6.54
CA LYS A 473 22.35 -8.65 5.58
C LYS A 473 23.80 -8.94 5.96
N SER A 474 24.57 -7.92 6.36
CA SER A 474 25.96 -8.10 6.81
C SER A 474 26.09 -8.95 8.08
N LYS A 475 25.06 -8.99 8.91
CA LYS A 475 24.98 -9.79 10.14
C LYS A 475 24.29 -11.15 9.95
N GLY A 476 23.79 -11.44 8.75
CA GLY A 476 23.06 -12.68 8.47
C GLY A 476 21.68 -12.78 9.13
N VAL A 477 21.10 -11.65 9.54
CA VAL A 477 19.77 -11.60 10.17
C VAL A 477 18.70 -11.67 9.08
N PRO A 478 17.76 -12.64 9.11
CA PRO A 478 16.71 -12.75 8.12
C PRO A 478 15.71 -11.59 8.26
N MET A 479 15.24 -11.11 7.12
CA MET A 479 14.28 -10.01 7.01
C MET A 479 13.09 -10.44 6.13
N LEU A 480 11.87 -10.14 6.55
CA LEU A 480 10.67 -10.32 5.73
C LEU A 480 9.69 -9.17 5.91
N VAL A 481 8.91 -8.86 4.87
CA VAL A 481 7.83 -7.87 4.92
C VAL A 481 6.50 -8.51 5.30
N GLU A 482 5.59 -7.76 5.90
CA GLU A 482 4.27 -8.26 6.35
C GLU A 482 3.07 -7.71 5.58
#